data_AF-A0A2D4MNP6-F1
#
_entry.id   AF-A0A2D4MNP6-F1
#
_cell.length_a   1.000
_cell.length_b   1.000
_cell.length_c   1.000
_cell.angle_alpha   90.00
_cell.angle_beta   90.00
_cell.angle_gamma   90.00
#
_symmetry.space_group_name_H-M   'P 1'
#
loop_
_entity.id
_entity.type
_entity.pdbx_description
1 polymer ?
#
loop_
_entity_poly.entity_id
_entity_poly.type
_entity_poly.pdbx_seq_one_letter_code
_entity_poly.pdbx_strand_id
1 'polypeptide(L)'
;HLKRHFMFRSHLCLVFELLSYNLYDLLRNTNFRGVSLNLTRKFAQQLCTALLFLATPELSIIHCDLKPENILLCNPKRSAIKIVDFGSSCQLGQRIYQYIQSRFYRSPEVLLGMPYDLAIDMWSLGCILVEMHTGEPLFSGAKVPGTRRLLEVLGVESGGPGGRRAGEQGHSPSDYLKFKDL
;
A
#
# COMPACT_ATOMS: atom_id res chain seq x y z
N HIS A 1 -8.66 12.23 -13.55
CA HIS A 1 -9.34 11.91 -14.81
C HIS A 1 -8.34 11.93 -15.96
N LEU A 2 -8.28 10.87 -16.76
CA LEU A 2 -7.45 10.79 -17.97
C LEU A 2 -8.10 11.68 -19.03
N LYS A 3 -7.43 12.77 -19.41
CA LYS A 3 -7.94 13.74 -20.39
C LYS A 3 -7.67 13.30 -21.82
N ARG A 4 -6.51 12.70 -22.07
CA ARG A 4 -6.09 12.26 -23.40
C ARG A 4 -4.98 11.20 -23.29
N HIS A 5 -4.94 10.30 -24.25
CA HIS A 5 -3.78 9.46 -24.54
C HIS A 5 -3.35 9.63 -26.00
N PHE A 6 -2.07 9.45 -26.30
CA PHE A 6 -1.54 9.40 -27.66
C PHE A 6 -0.16 8.73 -27.70
N MET A 7 0.25 8.27 -28.89
CA MET A 7 1.61 7.81 -29.14
C MET A 7 2.45 8.98 -29.67
N PHE A 8 3.63 9.22 -29.10
CA PHE A 8 4.60 10.17 -29.63
C PHE A 8 6.00 9.56 -29.59
N ARG A 9 6.65 9.45 -30.75
CA ARG A 9 7.98 8.84 -30.90
C ARG A 9 8.09 7.47 -30.20
N SER A 10 7.11 6.60 -30.41
CA SER A 10 7.02 5.26 -29.81
C SER A 10 6.85 5.22 -28.29
N HIS A 11 6.52 6.35 -27.64
CA HIS A 11 6.13 6.39 -26.24
C HIS A 11 4.61 6.60 -26.10
N LEU A 12 3.96 5.79 -25.27
CA LEU A 12 2.59 6.04 -24.84
C LEU A 12 2.58 7.22 -23.87
N CYS A 13 1.91 8.31 -24.26
CA CYS A 13 1.74 9.49 -23.44
C CYS A 13 0.32 9.52 -22.87
N LEU A 14 0.22 9.71 -21.56
CA LEU A 14 -1.04 9.85 -20.83
C LEU A 14 -1.13 11.25 -20.23
N VAL A 15 -2.23 11.95 -20.49
CA VAL A 15 -2.46 13.34 -20.02
C VAL A 15 -3.55 13.33 -18.97
N PHE A 16 -3.24 13.83 -17.78
CA PHE A 16 -4.17 13.90 -16.66
C PHE A 16 -4.46 15.35 -16.27
N GLU A 17 -5.38 15.53 -15.32
CA GLU A 17 -5.44 16.78 -14.55
C GLU A 17 -4.17 16.97 -13.72
N LEU A 18 -3.75 18.23 -13.55
CA LEU A 18 -2.64 18.57 -12.66
C LEU A 18 -3.15 18.61 -11.22
N LEU A 19 -2.53 17.84 -10.34
CA LEU A 19 -2.79 17.81 -8.90
C LEU A 19 -1.65 18.52 -8.15
N SER A 20 -1.75 18.58 -6.82
CA SER A 20 -0.70 19.09 -5.94
C SER A 20 0.30 17.97 -5.59
N TYR A 21 1.19 18.23 -4.62
CA TYR A 21 2.12 17.26 -4.07
C TYR A 21 1.42 16.03 -3.44
N ASN A 22 2.17 14.94 -3.35
CA ASN A 22 1.71 13.65 -2.81
C ASN A 22 1.78 13.60 -1.28
N LEU A 23 1.26 12.53 -0.67
CA LEU A 23 1.24 12.40 0.79
C LEU A 23 2.63 12.18 1.40
N TYR A 24 3.60 11.64 0.65
CA TYR A 24 4.99 11.57 1.11
C TYR A 24 5.60 12.97 1.26
N ASP A 25 5.40 13.83 0.27
CA ASP A 25 5.82 15.23 0.32
C ASP A 25 5.08 16.00 1.42
N LEU A 26 3.81 15.65 1.72
CA LEU A 26 3.11 16.19 2.89
C LEU A 26 3.86 15.83 4.19
N LEU A 27 4.29 14.58 4.36
CA LEU A 27 5.08 14.15 5.51
C LEU A 27 6.43 14.87 5.59
N ARG A 28 7.12 15.06 4.45
CA ARG A 28 8.34 15.86 4.39
C ARG A 28 8.11 17.28 4.91
N ASN A 29 6.98 17.89 4.52
CA ASN A 29 6.61 19.23 4.97
C ASN A 29 6.27 19.30 6.48
N THR A 30 5.93 18.17 7.13
CA THR A 30 5.80 18.10 8.58
C THR A 30 7.11 17.71 9.29
N ASN A 31 8.22 17.63 8.57
CA ASN A 31 9.49 17.06 9.04
C ASN A 31 9.32 15.66 9.62
N PHE A 32 8.47 14.84 8.97
CA PHE A 32 8.17 13.47 9.39
C PHE A 32 7.65 13.36 10.83
N ARG A 33 6.92 14.38 11.32
CA ARG A 33 6.22 14.33 12.62
C ARG A 33 4.78 13.81 12.50
N GLY A 34 4.43 13.27 11.34
CA GLY A 34 3.09 12.82 11.01
C GLY A 34 2.08 13.96 10.87
N VAL A 35 0.80 13.58 10.79
CA VAL A 35 -0.36 14.48 10.78
C VAL A 35 -1.35 14.09 11.88
N SER A 36 -2.23 15.04 12.22
CA SER A 36 -3.26 14.79 13.24
C SER A 36 -4.16 13.60 12.88
N LEU A 37 -4.63 12.86 13.88
CA LEU A 37 -5.61 11.78 13.72
C LEU A 37 -6.86 12.21 12.96
N ASN A 38 -7.26 13.49 13.10
CA ASN A 38 -8.40 14.02 12.36
C ASN A 38 -8.14 14.09 10.85
N LEU A 39 -6.94 14.50 10.46
CA LEU A 39 -6.55 14.51 9.05
C LEU A 39 -6.34 13.08 8.53
N THR A 40 -5.68 12.21 9.30
CA THR A 40 -5.54 10.78 8.98
C THR A 40 -6.90 10.12 8.74
N ARG A 41 -7.90 10.40 9.58
CA ARG A 41 -9.28 9.90 9.40
C ARG A 41 -9.91 10.38 8.09
N LYS A 42 -9.71 11.64 7.71
CA LYS A 42 -10.22 12.18 6.44
C LYS A 42 -9.57 11.51 5.23
N PHE A 43 -8.27 11.19 5.30
CA PHE A 43 -7.61 10.42 4.26
C PHE A 43 -8.13 8.98 4.21
N ALA A 44 -8.26 8.33 5.36
CA ALA A 44 -8.81 6.98 5.47
C ALA A 44 -10.19 6.87 4.82
N GLN A 45 -11.12 7.79 5.12
CA GLN A 45 -12.45 7.80 4.53
C GLN A 45 -12.41 7.88 3.00
N GLN A 46 -11.63 8.80 2.44
CA GLN A 46 -11.52 8.97 0.99
C GLN A 46 -10.85 7.78 0.31
N LEU A 47 -9.80 7.21 0.90
CA LEU A 47 -9.12 6.03 0.37
C LEU A 47 -10.02 4.79 0.44
N CYS A 48 -10.74 4.59 1.55
CA CYS A 48 -11.74 3.52 1.64
C CYS A 48 -12.84 3.67 0.60
N THR A 49 -13.35 4.89 0.35
CA THR A 49 -14.34 5.13 -0.72
C THR A 49 -13.78 4.77 -2.09
N ALA A 50 -12.52 5.14 -2.38
CA ALA A 50 -11.89 4.79 -3.64
C ALA A 50 -11.66 3.27 -3.79
N LEU A 51 -11.18 2.60 -2.74
CA LEU A 51 -10.99 1.15 -2.74
C LEU A 51 -12.32 0.38 -2.84
N LEU A 52 -13.36 0.85 -2.19
CA LEU A 52 -14.71 0.28 -2.30
C LEU A 52 -15.22 0.36 -3.75
N PHE A 53 -14.94 1.47 -4.45
CA PHE A 53 -15.26 1.60 -5.86
C PHE A 53 -14.44 0.63 -6.73
N LEU A 54 -13.13 0.50 -6.52
CA LEU A 54 -12.31 -0.46 -7.28
C LEU A 54 -12.75 -1.92 -7.05
N ALA A 55 -13.28 -2.21 -5.87
CA ALA A 55 -13.79 -3.51 -5.47
C ALA A 55 -15.20 -3.83 -5.99
N THR A 56 -15.86 -2.94 -6.74
CA THR A 56 -17.18 -3.28 -7.30
C THR A 56 -17.06 -4.47 -8.27
N PRO A 57 -18.07 -5.35 -8.36
CA PRO A 57 -18.01 -6.54 -9.21
C PRO A 57 -17.68 -6.24 -10.68
N GLU A 58 -18.14 -5.10 -11.19
CA GLU A 58 -17.93 -4.68 -12.58
C GLU A 58 -16.47 -4.29 -12.86
N LEU A 59 -15.74 -3.82 -11.84
CA LEU A 59 -14.34 -3.42 -11.95
C LEU A 59 -13.41 -4.54 -11.47
N SER A 60 -13.53 -4.93 -10.20
CA SER A 60 -12.64 -5.91 -9.55
C SER A 60 -11.15 -5.59 -9.78
N ILE A 61 -10.77 -4.32 -9.61
CA ILE A 61 -9.42 -3.81 -9.86
C ILE A 61 -8.60 -3.83 -8.57
N ILE A 62 -7.42 -4.42 -8.63
CA ILE A 62 -6.37 -4.33 -7.61
C ILE A 62 -5.38 -3.25 -8.07
N HIS A 63 -5.10 -2.25 -7.23
CA HIS A 63 -4.17 -1.16 -7.54
C HIS A 63 -2.73 -1.66 -7.62
N CYS A 64 -2.35 -2.58 -6.71
CA CYS A 64 -1.05 -3.27 -6.64
C CYS A 64 0.16 -2.40 -6.28
N ASP A 65 0.04 -1.08 -6.18
CA ASP A 65 1.13 -0.19 -5.72
C ASP A 65 0.64 1.03 -4.92
N LEU A 66 -0.27 0.80 -3.95
CA LEU A 66 -0.67 1.87 -3.04
C LEU A 66 0.47 2.24 -2.08
N LYS A 67 0.81 3.53 -2.08
CA LYS A 67 1.83 4.17 -1.23
C LYS A 67 1.59 5.68 -1.16
N PRO A 68 2.16 6.42 -0.19
CA PRO A 68 1.97 7.85 -0.04
C PRO A 68 2.32 8.67 -1.30
N GLU A 69 3.29 8.23 -2.09
CA GLU A 69 3.70 8.86 -3.36
C GLU A 69 2.61 8.78 -4.44
N ASN A 70 1.76 7.75 -4.40
CA ASN A 70 0.68 7.50 -5.35
C ASN A 70 -0.68 8.06 -4.88
N ILE A 71 -0.68 8.92 -3.85
CA ILE A 71 -1.87 9.60 -3.34
C ILE A 71 -1.58 11.09 -3.33
N LEU A 72 -2.26 11.84 -4.22
CA LEU A 72 -2.01 13.26 -4.42
C LEU A 72 -3.11 14.11 -3.82
N LEU A 73 -2.74 15.25 -3.25
CA LEU A 73 -3.69 16.28 -2.84
C LEU A 73 -4.25 16.97 -4.09
N CYS A 74 -5.56 17.17 -4.12
CA CYS A 74 -6.20 17.98 -5.16
C CYS A 74 -5.86 19.47 -5.02
N ASN A 75 -5.56 19.93 -3.80
CA ASN A 75 -5.18 21.30 -3.51
C ASN A 75 -4.27 21.33 -2.26
N PRO A 76 -3.19 22.12 -2.24
CA PRO A 76 -2.22 22.13 -1.12
C PRO A 76 -2.79 22.59 0.22
N LYS A 77 -3.93 23.31 0.22
CA LYS A 77 -4.59 23.85 1.42
C LYS A 77 -5.85 23.09 1.83
N ARG A 78 -6.19 21.99 1.14
CA ARG A 78 -7.41 21.19 1.39
C ARG A 78 -7.03 19.72 1.56
N SER A 79 -7.89 18.94 2.21
CA SER A 79 -7.63 17.52 2.47
C SER A 79 -8.16 16.57 1.38
N ALA A 80 -8.66 17.10 0.26
CA ALA A 80 -9.19 16.28 -0.82
C ALA A 80 -8.03 15.58 -1.55
N ILE A 81 -8.13 14.27 -1.75
CA ILE A 81 -7.07 13.44 -2.36
C ILE A 81 -7.59 12.61 -3.55
N LYS A 82 -6.66 12.18 -4.41
CA LYS A 82 -6.90 11.21 -5.48
C LYS A 82 -5.77 10.19 -5.53
N ILE A 83 -6.13 8.93 -5.78
CA ILE A 83 -5.18 7.87 -6.10
C ILE A 83 -4.72 8.04 -7.55
N VAL A 84 -3.43 7.83 -7.80
CA VAL A 84 -2.81 7.88 -9.13
C VAL A 84 -1.95 6.63 -9.36
N ASP A 85 -1.41 6.51 -10.57
CA ASP A 85 -0.48 5.45 -10.96
C ASP A 85 -1.05 4.03 -10.95
N PHE A 86 -2.01 3.81 -11.86
CA PHE A 86 -2.59 2.49 -12.14
C PHE A 86 -1.70 1.64 -13.07
N GLY A 87 -0.42 1.97 -13.24
CA GLY A 87 0.48 1.26 -14.15
C GLY A 87 0.79 -0.18 -13.73
N SER A 88 0.65 -0.47 -12.43
CA SER A 88 0.84 -1.81 -11.85
C SER A 88 -0.48 -2.56 -11.62
N SER A 89 -1.62 -1.92 -11.87
CA SER A 89 -2.93 -2.46 -11.52
C SER A 89 -3.33 -3.64 -12.40
N CYS A 90 -4.10 -4.56 -11.84
CA CYS A 90 -4.65 -5.68 -12.59
C CYS A 90 -6.08 -6.00 -12.16
N GLN A 91 -6.84 -6.63 -13.05
CA GLN A 91 -8.17 -7.14 -12.71
C GLN A 91 -8.03 -8.48 -11.98
N LEU A 92 -8.92 -8.74 -11.02
CA LEU A 92 -8.98 -10.03 -10.32
C LEU A 92 -9.14 -11.17 -11.34
N GLY A 93 -8.33 -12.22 -11.21
CA GLY A 93 -8.30 -13.35 -12.15
C GLY A 93 -7.36 -13.16 -13.35
N GLN A 94 -6.92 -11.94 -13.65
CA GLN A 94 -5.93 -11.63 -14.70
C GLN A 94 -4.59 -11.21 -14.09
N ARG A 95 -4.14 -11.95 -13.07
CA ARG A 95 -2.91 -11.62 -12.32
C ARG A 95 -1.69 -11.92 -13.19
N ILE A 96 -0.87 -10.90 -13.44
CA ILE A 96 0.29 -10.99 -14.35
C ILE A 96 1.59 -11.24 -13.58
N TYR A 97 1.73 -10.68 -12.37
CA TYR A 97 3.01 -10.60 -11.65
C TYR A 97 2.90 -11.15 -10.23
N GLN A 98 3.92 -11.88 -9.79
CA GLN A 98 4.03 -12.37 -8.40
C GLN A 98 4.76 -11.37 -7.49
N TYR A 99 5.60 -10.50 -8.06
CA TYR A 99 6.34 -9.48 -7.33
C TYR A 99 5.72 -8.10 -7.59
N ILE A 100 4.84 -7.69 -6.68
CA ILE A 100 4.09 -6.43 -6.76
C ILE A 100 4.17 -5.66 -5.42
N GLN A 101 3.60 -4.47 -5.39
CA GLN A 101 3.64 -3.50 -4.28
C GLN A 101 5.04 -2.99 -3.94
N SER A 102 5.11 -1.75 -3.48
CA SER A 102 6.33 -1.19 -2.90
C SER A 102 6.63 -1.82 -1.53
N ARG A 103 7.92 -2.01 -1.22
CA ARG A 103 8.42 -2.86 -0.10
C ARG A 103 7.69 -2.65 1.22
N PHE A 104 7.58 -1.40 1.70
CA PHE A 104 6.99 -1.09 3.01
C PHE A 104 5.47 -1.26 3.11
N TYR A 105 4.80 -1.37 1.97
CA TYR A 105 3.33 -1.47 1.86
C TYR A 105 2.90 -2.83 1.30
N ARG A 106 3.85 -3.76 1.12
CA ARG A 106 3.62 -5.07 0.52
C ARG A 106 2.96 -6.00 1.53
N SER A 107 1.92 -6.70 1.08
CA SER A 107 1.16 -7.62 1.93
C SER A 107 1.90 -8.95 2.16
N PRO A 108 1.60 -9.67 3.25
CA PRO A 108 2.27 -10.91 3.59
C PRO A 108 2.05 -12.01 2.55
N GLU A 109 0.85 -12.14 1.99
CA GLU A 109 0.54 -13.11 0.93
C GLU A 109 1.38 -12.87 -0.33
N VAL A 110 1.64 -11.61 -0.70
CA VAL A 110 2.55 -11.29 -1.82
C VAL A 110 3.99 -11.69 -1.50
N LEU A 111 4.47 -11.41 -0.29
CA LEU A 111 5.83 -11.77 0.14
C LEU A 111 6.04 -13.30 0.21
N LEU A 112 5.00 -14.03 0.60
CA LEU A 112 5.01 -15.49 0.66
C LEU A 112 4.86 -16.14 -0.72
N GLY A 113 4.48 -15.38 -1.75
CA GLY A 113 4.17 -15.91 -3.08
C GLY A 113 2.84 -16.66 -3.12
N MET A 114 1.93 -16.33 -2.21
CA MET A 114 0.58 -16.90 -2.14
C MET A 114 -0.37 -16.19 -3.13
N PRO A 115 -1.49 -16.82 -3.50
CA PRO A 115 -2.56 -16.14 -4.20
C PRO A 115 -3.02 -14.90 -3.41
N TYR A 116 -3.17 -13.77 -4.10
CA TYR A 116 -3.53 -12.49 -3.50
C TYR A 116 -4.74 -11.87 -4.20
N ASP A 117 -5.50 -11.02 -3.53
CA ASP A 117 -6.70 -10.38 -4.10
C ASP A 117 -6.77 -8.89 -3.76
N LEU A 118 -7.97 -8.31 -3.77
CA LEU A 118 -8.22 -6.91 -3.42
C LEU A 118 -7.71 -6.54 -2.01
N ALA A 119 -7.53 -7.51 -1.11
CA ALA A 119 -7.10 -7.29 0.26
C ALA A 119 -5.66 -6.73 0.38
N ILE A 120 -4.81 -6.91 -0.64
CA ILE A 120 -3.44 -6.37 -0.60
C ILE A 120 -3.43 -4.84 -0.54
N ASP A 121 -4.42 -4.19 -1.16
CA ASP A 121 -4.55 -2.73 -1.14
C ASP A 121 -5.05 -2.25 0.22
N MET A 122 -5.87 -3.06 0.92
CA MET A 122 -6.26 -2.79 2.31
C MET A 122 -5.07 -2.93 3.27
N TRP A 123 -4.17 -3.88 3.05
CA TRP A 123 -2.91 -3.95 3.78
C TRP A 123 -2.06 -2.69 3.57
N SER A 124 -1.89 -2.28 2.31
CA SER A 124 -1.16 -1.06 1.94
C SER A 124 -1.76 0.17 2.63
N LEU A 125 -3.09 0.31 2.60
CA LEU A 125 -3.82 1.37 3.28
C LEU A 125 -3.51 1.40 4.79
N GLY A 126 -3.53 0.26 5.46
CA GLY A 126 -3.20 0.17 6.88
C GLY A 126 -1.81 0.73 7.20
N CYS A 127 -0.81 0.34 6.40
CA CYS A 127 0.56 0.83 6.51
C CYS A 127 0.64 2.36 6.29
N ILE A 128 -0.01 2.86 5.23
CA ILE A 128 -0.06 4.29 4.90
C ILE A 128 -0.69 5.09 6.06
N LEU A 129 -1.79 4.64 6.65
CA LEU A 129 -2.47 5.40 7.71
C LEU A 129 -1.64 5.51 8.98
N VAL A 130 -0.87 4.47 9.33
CA VAL A 130 0.09 4.54 10.44
C VAL A 130 1.17 5.56 10.10
N GLU A 131 1.81 5.44 8.93
CA GLU A 131 2.88 6.36 8.51
C GLU A 131 2.41 7.81 8.43
N MET A 132 1.20 8.05 7.95
CA MET A 132 0.62 9.40 7.95
C MET A 132 0.49 9.95 9.37
N HIS A 133 0.14 9.12 10.35
CA HIS A 133 -0.03 9.57 11.73
C HIS A 133 1.30 9.70 12.49
N THR A 134 2.23 8.76 12.33
CA THR A 134 3.49 8.70 13.06
C THR A 134 4.62 9.47 12.38
N GLY A 135 4.53 9.64 11.06
CA GLY A 135 5.60 10.14 10.20
C GLY A 135 6.64 9.09 9.80
N GLU A 136 6.48 7.83 10.22
CA GLU A 136 7.46 6.76 10.02
C GLU A 136 6.76 5.51 9.43
N PRO A 137 7.37 4.83 8.44
CA PRO A 137 6.79 3.61 7.87
C PRO A 137 6.60 2.54 8.94
N LEU A 138 5.42 1.89 8.94
CA LEU A 138 5.08 0.85 9.91
C LEU A 138 6.06 -0.33 9.87
N PHE A 139 6.53 -0.70 8.69
CA PHE A 139 7.46 -1.81 8.45
C PHE A 139 8.72 -1.31 7.74
N SER A 140 9.55 -0.54 8.45
CA SER A 140 10.89 -0.15 7.99
C SER A 140 11.96 -1.04 8.64
N GLY A 141 12.58 -1.93 7.86
CA GLY A 141 13.53 -2.96 8.32
C GLY A 141 14.84 -2.48 8.91
N ALA A 142 14.94 -1.22 9.30
CA ALA A 142 16.19 -0.57 9.64
C ALA A 142 16.20 0.18 10.99
N LYS A 143 15.33 -0.15 11.97
CA LYS A 143 15.41 0.46 13.31
C LYS A 143 15.40 -0.54 14.48
N VAL A 144 16.17 -0.12 15.50
CA VAL A 144 16.55 -0.64 16.84
C VAL A 144 15.74 -1.83 17.40
N PRO A 145 16.38 -2.79 18.11
CA PRO A 145 15.68 -3.87 18.83
C PRO A 145 14.57 -3.32 19.74
N GLY A 146 13.32 -3.70 19.47
CA GLY A 146 12.15 -3.28 20.26
C GLY A 146 11.05 -2.54 19.48
N THR A 147 11.28 -2.17 18.22
CA THR A 147 10.22 -1.69 17.31
C THR A 147 9.78 -2.81 16.35
N ARG A 148 8.46 -3.00 16.25
CA ARG A 148 7.83 -4.24 15.76
C ARG A 148 8.24 -4.57 14.32
N ARG A 149 9.04 -5.63 14.15
CA ARG A 149 9.26 -6.23 12.82
C ARG A 149 7.96 -6.83 12.31
N LEU A 150 7.77 -6.95 11.00
CA LEU A 150 6.57 -7.61 10.45
C LEU A 150 6.40 -9.03 11.06
N LEU A 151 7.50 -9.73 11.33
CA LEU A 151 7.52 -11.00 12.07
C LEU A 151 6.87 -10.93 13.47
N GLU A 152 7.10 -9.84 14.20
CA GLU A 152 6.58 -9.61 15.55
C GLU A 152 5.10 -9.19 15.49
N VAL A 153 4.70 -8.44 14.46
CA VAL A 153 3.28 -8.06 14.24
C VAL A 153 2.45 -9.24 13.72
N LEU A 154 2.99 -10.04 12.81
CA LEU A 154 2.37 -11.28 12.33
C LEU A 154 2.34 -12.36 13.42
N GLY A 155 3.13 -12.19 14.49
CA GLY A 155 3.23 -13.12 15.61
C GLY A 155 3.75 -14.47 15.15
N VAL A 156 4.88 -14.55 14.45
CA VAL A 156 5.40 -15.85 13.92
C VAL A 156 5.48 -16.94 14.99
N GLU A 157 5.76 -16.56 16.24
CA GLU A 157 5.81 -17.48 17.38
C GLU A 157 4.45 -17.75 18.04
N SER A 158 3.43 -16.92 17.84
CA SER A 158 2.13 -17.01 18.56
C SER A 158 0.90 -17.12 17.64
N GLY A 159 0.88 -16.38 16.53
CA GLY A 159 -0.14 -16.40 15.48
C GLY A 159 0.25 -17.16 14.20
N GLY A 160 1.55 -17.38 13.96
CA GLY A 160 2.10 -18.06 12.78
C GLY A 160 2.47 -19.53 13.05
N PRO A 161 3.57 -20.04 12.46
CA PRO A 161 4.01 -21.44 12.58
C PRO A 161 4.19 -21.94 14.01
N GLY A 162 4.62 -21.04 14.92
CA GLY A 162 4.83 -21.37 16.33
C GLY A 162 3.54 -21.41 17.16
N GLY A 163 2.41 -21.08 16.57
CA GLY A 163 1.12 -21.03 17.27
C GLY A 163 -0.04 -21.43 16.37
N ARG A 164 -0.96 -20.51 16.07
CA ARG A 164 -2.25 -20.84 15.44
C ARG A 164 -2.18 -21.54 14.07
N ARG A 165 -1.09 -21.37 13.31
CA ARG A 165 -0.91 -21.99 11.99
C ARG A 165 0.10 -23.14 12.00
N ALA A 166 0.35 -23.73 13.18
CA ALA A 166 1.27 -24.85 13.32
C ALA A 166 0.82 -26.03 12.45
N GLY A 167 1.70 -26.48 11.54
CA GLY A 167 1.47 -27.62 10.66
C GLY A 167 0.68 -27.30 9.37
N GLU A 168 0.28 -26.05 9.14
CA GLU A 168 -0.35 -25.66 7.88
C GLU A 168 0.68 -25.61 6.74
N GLN A 169 0.29 -26.10 5.55
CA GLN A 169 1.15 -26.09 4.37
C GLN A 169 1.44 -24.65 3.93
N GLY A 170 2.72 -24.29 3.75
CA GLY A 170 3.16 -22.94 3.40
C GLY A 170 3.33 -21.97 4.59
N HIS A 171 3.22 -22.47 5.82
CA HIS A 171 3.39 -21.69 7.05
C HIS A 171 4.50 -22.26 7.96
N SER A 172 5.63 -22.69 7.41
CA SER A 172 6.81 -23.08 8.20
C SER A 172 7.59 -21.86 8.71
N PRO A 173 8.36 -21.93 9.81
CA PRO A 173 9.19 -20.80 10.25
C PRO A 173 10.14 -20.26 9.17
N SER A 174 10.63 -21.13 8.27
CA SER A 174 11.45 -20.75 7.12
C SER A 174 10.72 -19.89 6.09
N ASP A 175 9.41 -20.08 5.90
CA ASP A 175 8.63 -19.29 4.94
C ASP A 175 8.57 -17.81 5.36
N TYR A 176 8.65 -17.56 6.67
CA TYR A 176 8.60 -16.23 7.26
C TYR A 176 9.98 -15.53 7.26
N LEU A 177 11.08 -16.22 6.96
CA LEU A 177 12.41 -15.59 6.88
C LEU A 177 12.45 -14.44 5.86
N LYS A 178 11.61 -14.50 4.82
CA LYS A 178 11.44 -13.45 3.79
C LYS A 178 11.01 -12.09 4.38
N PHE A 179 10.43 -12.08 5.57
CA PHE A 179 10.02 -10.87 6.28
C PHE A 179 11.15 -10.21 7.08
N LYS A 180 12.33 -10.84 7.18
CA LYS A 180 13.49 -10.25 7.85
C LYS A 180 14.12 -9.10 7.05
N ASP A 181 13.89 -9.06 5.74
CA ASP A 181 14.48 -8.09 4.81
C ASP A 181 13.54 -6.91 4.47
N LEU A 182 12.37 -6.85 5.13
CA LEU A 182 11.46 -5.71 5.11
C LEU A 182 11.87 -4.67 6.13
#